data_AF-A0A2N2U008-F1
#
_entry.id   AF-A0A2N2U008-F1
#
_cell.length_a   1.000
_cell.length_b   1.000
_cell.length_c   1.000
_cell.angle_alpha   90.00
_cell.angle_beta   90.00
_cell.angle_gamma   90.00
#
_symmetry.space_group_name_H-M   'P 1'
#
loop_
_entity.id
_entity.type
_entity.pdbx_description
1 polymer ?
#
loop_
_entity_poly.entity_id
_entity_poly.type
_entity_poly.pdbx_seq_one_letter_code
_entity_poly.pdbx_strand_id
1 'polypeptide(L)' 'MDIEQARYNMVEQQIRPWDVLNQDVLDLLFKVRREDFVPEAHRALAFVDMEIPLGHGQAM' A
#
# COMPACT_ATOMS: atom_id res chain seq x y z
N MET A 1 -7.29 0.50 -13.78
CA MET A 1 -6.33 1.15 -12.87
C MET A 1 -4.99 0.52 -13.14
N ASP A 2 -3.95 1.33 -13.36
CA ASP A 2 -2.59 0.81 -13.46
C ASP A 2 -2.08 0.57 -12.03
N ILE A 3 -2.00 -0.71 -11.65
CA ILE A 3 -1.60 -1.14 -10.30
C ILE A 3 -0.15 -0.76 -10.02
N GLU A 4 0.73 -0.87 -11.02
CA GLU A 4 2.15 -0.56 -10.86
C GLU A 4 2.35 0.94 -10.64
N GLN A 5 1.63 1.78 -11.39
CA GLN A 5 1.65 3.23 -11.19
C GLN A 5 1.05 3.63 -9.83
N ALA A 6 -0.05 2.98 -9.41
CA ALA A 6 -0.67 3.25 -8.11
C ALA A 6 0.27 2.88 -6.95
N ARG A 7 0.97 1.75 -7.05
CA ARG A 7 1.97 1.34 -6.05
C ARG A 7 3.16 2.30 -6.03
N TYR A 8 3.66 2.70 -7.19
CA TYR A 8 4.71 3.70 -7.28
C TYR A 8 4.29 5.01 -6.60
N ASN A 9 3.08 5.51 -6.88
CA ASN A 9 2.59 6.73 -6.25
C ASN A 9 2.44 6.58 -4.73
N MET A 10 1.91 5.45 -4.24
CA MET A 10 1.82 5.17 -2.81
C MET A 10 3.21 5.20 -2.15
N VAL A 11 4.20 4.53 -2.73
CA VAL A 11 5.55 4.49 -2.15
C VAL A 11 6.25 5.85 -2.22
N GLU A 12 6.24 6.50 -3.38
CA GLU A 12 7.01 7.72 -3.61
C GLU A 12 6.36 8.99 -3.05
N GLN A 13 5.03 9.06 -3.06
CA GLN A 13 4.29 10.28 -2.71
C GLN A 13 3.64 10.21 -1.33
N GLN A 14 3.40 9.00 -0.79
CA GLN A 14 2.79 8.83 0.53
C GLN A 14 3.83 8.31 1.54
N ILE A 15 4.55 7.22 1.25
CA ILE A 15 5.42 6.57 2.25
C ILE A 15 6.79 7.26 2.38
N ARG A 16 7.51 7.48 1.27
CA ARG A 16 8.84 8.12 1.28
C ARG A 16 8.84 9.51 1.93
N PRO A 17 7.83 10.39 1.69
CA PRO A 17 7.80 11.72 2.30
C PRO A 17 7.56 11.71 3.82
N TRP A 18 7.10 10.58 4.39
CA TRP A 18 6.90 10.39 5.82
C TRP A 18 8.16 9.89 6.53
N ASP A 19 9.32 10.43 6.15
CA ASP A 19 10.65 10.09 6.70
C ASP A 19 11.08 8.61 6.55
N VAL A 20 10.42 7.85 5.67
CA VAL A 20 10.86 6.49 5.30
C VAL A 20 11.94 6.61 4.22
N LEU A 21 13.17 6.88 4.65
CA LEU A 21 14.30 7.16 3.75
C LEU A 21 15.17 5.94 3.44
N ASN A 22 14.98 4.83 4.17
CA ASN A 22 15.74 3.61 3.93
C ASN A 22 15.30 2.97 2.61
N GLN A 23 16.19 2.96 1.62
CA GLN A 23 15.88 2.44 0.29
C GLN A 23 15.54 0.94 0.30
N ASP A 24 16.14 0.14 1.20
CA ASP A 24 15.80 -1.28 1.31
C ASP A 24 14.34 -1.49 1.77
N VAL A 25 13.83 -0.59 2.62
CA VAL A 25 12.43 -0.60 3.07
C VAL A 25 11.49 -0.22 1.92
N LEU A 26 11.84 0.82 1.16
CA LEU A 26 11.03 1.26 0.02
C LEU A 26 11.00 0.20 -1.09
N ASP A 27 12.14 -0.42 -1.39
CA ASP A 27 12.25 -1.51 -2.37
C ASP A 27 11.43 -2.74 -1.95
N LEU A 28 11.32 -3.00 -0.65
CA LEU A 28 10.50 -4.09 -0.13
C LEU A 28 9.02 -3.91 -0.46
N LEU A 29 8.51 -2.67 -0.47
CA LEU A 29 7.11 -2.37 -0.77
C LEU A 29 6.73 -2.64 -2.24
N PHE A 30 7.72 -2.73 -3.14
CA PHE A 30 7.50 -3.19 -4.51
C PHE A 30 7.52 -4.71 -4.65
N LYS A 31 8.14 -5.42 -3.70
CA LYS A 31 8.22 -6.90 -3.67
C LYS A 31 7.06 -7.52 -2.92
N VAL A 32 6.68 -6.94 -1.77
CA VAL A 32 5.57 -7.38 -0.93
C VAL A 32 4.36 -6.52 -1.26
N ARG A 33 3.44 -7.09 -2.05
CA ARG A 33 2.29 -6.40 -2.62
C ARG A 33 1.17 -6.25 -1.59
N ARG A 34 0.93 -5.03 -1.10
CA ARG A 34 -0.14 -4.72 -0.12
C ARG A 34 -1.51 -5.19 -0.62
N GLU A 35 -1.78 -5.08 -1.92
CA GLU A 35 -3.03 -5.47 -2.56
C GLU A 35 -3.36 -6.98 -2.48
N ASP A 36 -2.36 -7.82 -2.19
CA ASP A 36 -2.54 -9.27 -2.00
C ASP A 36 -3.10 -9.61 -0.61
N PHE A 37 -3.00 -8.67 0.35
CA PHE A 37 -3.45 -8.83 1.73
C PHE A 37 -4.76 -8.11 2.05
N VAL A 38 -5.33 -7.40 1.06
CA VAL A 38 -6.58 -6.65 1.18
C VAL A 38 -7.75 -7.52 0.67
N PRO A 39 -8.92 -7.52 1.35
CA PRO A 39 -10.11 -8.19 0.84
C PRO A 39 -10.46 -7.74 -0.58
N GLU A 40 -10.89 -8.67 -1.43
CA GLU A 40 -11.11 -8.41 -2.86
C GLU A 40 -11.98 -7.17 -3.15
N ALA A 41 -13.03 -6.97 -2.35
CA ALA A 41 -13.93 -5.82 -2.45
C ALA A 41 -13.23 -4.45 -2.28
N HIS A 42 -12.10 -4.42 -1.57
CA HIS A 42 -11.33 -3.21 -1.28
C HIS A 42 -9.98 -3.18 -2.00
N ARG A 43 -9.66 -4.14 -2.88
CA ARG A 43 -8.32 -4.23 -3.50
C ARG A 43 -7.93 -2.98 -4.28
N ALA A 44 -8.88 -2.30 -4.94
CA ALA A 44 -8.64 -1.04 -5.62
C ALA A 44 -8.25 0.12 -4.66
N LEU A 45 -8.60 -0.01 -3.38
CA LEU A 45 -8.29 0.95 -2.31
C LEU A 45 -6.96 0.62 -1.60
N ALA A 46 -6.23 -0.42 -1.99
CA ALA A 46 -5.00 -0.82 -1.31
C ALA A 46 -3.89 0.27 -1.31
N PHE A 47 -3.99 1.27 -2.19
CA PHE A 47 -2.96 2.30 -2.44
C PHE A 47 -3.34 3.70 -1.92
N VAL A 48 -4.48 3.82 -1.26
CA VAL A 48 -4.91 5.07 -0.65
C VAL A 48 -4.55 5.08 0.82
N ASP A 49 -4.19 6.26 1.33
CA ASP A 49 -3.89 6.51 2.74
C ASP A 49 -5.18 6.54 3.57
N MET A 50 -5.80 5.37 3.73
CA MET A 50 -6.98 5.16 4.56
C MET A 50 -6.98 3.76 5.17
N GLU A 51 -7.72 3.61 6.26
CA GLU A 51 -7.92 2.32 6.89
C GLU A 51 -8.84 1.42 6.04
N ILE A 52 -8.44 0.15 5.89
CA ILE A 52 -9.21 -0.87 5.16
C ILE A 52 -9.71 -1.94 6.14
N PRO A 53 -11.03 -2.16 6.24
CA PRO A 53 -11.57 -3.23 7.07
C PRO A 53 -11.12 -4.62 6.58
N LEU A 54 -10.48 -5.39 7.45
CA LEU A 54 -10.03 -6.76 7.18
C LEU A 54 -11.02 -7.83 7.67
N GLY A 55 -12.07 -7.40 8.39
CA GLY A 55 -13.00 -8.29 9.09
C GLY A 55 -12.57 -8.55 10.54
N HIS A 56 -13.42 -9.24 11.30
CA HIS A 56 -13.19 -9.53 12.73
C HIS A 56 -12.88 -8.28 13.59
N GLY A 57 -13.41 -7.12 13.19
CA GLY A 57 -13.16 -5.85 13.86
C GLY A 57 -11.73 -5.30 13.70
N GLN A 58 -10.95 -5.80 12.72
CA GLN A 58 -9.61 -5.33 12.42
C GLN A 58 -9.60 -4.46 11.16
N ALA A 59 -8.62 -3.55 11.09
CA ALA A 59 -8.34 -2.70 9.94
C ALA A 59 -6.84 -2.68 9.61
N MET A 60 -6.51 -2.35 8.36
CA MET A 60 -5.16 -2.19 7.81
C MET A 60 -4.91 -0.75 7.39
#